data_AF-A0A6B2SRL2-F1
#
_entry.id   AF-A0A6B2SRL2-F1
#
_cell.length_a   1.000
_cell.length_b   1.000
_cell.length_c   1.000
_cell.angle_alpha   90.00
_cell.angle_beta   90.00
_cell.angle_gamma   90.00
#
_symmetry.space_group_name_H-M   'P 1'
#
loop_
_entity.id
_entity.type
_entity.pdbx_description
1 polymer ?
#
loop_
_entity_poly.entity_id
_entity_poly.type
_entity_poly.pdbx_seq_one_letter_code
_entity_poly.pdbx_strand_id
1 'polypeptide(L)'
;MPDMPPVSLTERRKNETRLDIARTAAALFVADGLRATRAEDIARAAGVAPRTFYRYFPTKEESVAPLFAAGAQQWAEAVRAAPAELSVPDALRHAVREALGAETAGAVESLEWVRSLLRMSVESAALRAVWA
;
A
#
# COMPACT_ATOMS: atom_id res chain seq x y z
N MET A 1 -21.52 -12.11 -17.45
CA MET A 1 -20.23 -11.38 -17.57
C MET A 1 -19.24 -12.33 -18.22
N PRO A 2 -18.40 -11.90 -19.17
CA PRO A 2 -17.40 -12.81 -19.72
C PRO A 2 -16.40 -13.17 -18.62
N ASP A 3 -16.15 -14.46 -18.48
CA ASP A 3 -15.23 -15.06 -17.52
C ASP A 3 -13.82 -14.58 -17.85
N MET A 4 -13.26 -13.70 -17.00
CA MET A 4 -11.90 -13.21 -17.17
C MET A 4 -10.95 -14.40 -16.98
N PRO A 5 -10.03 -14.68 -17.91
CA PRO A 5 -9.14 -15.81 -17.77
C PRO A 5 -8.31 -15.66 -16.49
N PRO A 6 -8.08 -16.76 -15.73
CA PRO A 6 -7.34 -16.71 -14.48
C PRO A 6 -5.94 -16.11 -14.71
N VAL A 7 -5.53 -15.23 -13.81
CA VAL A 7 -4.24 -14.51 -13.87
C VAL A 7 -3.09 -15.48 -14.17
N SER A 8 -2.35 -15.20 -15.24
CA SER A 8 -1.22 -16.05 -15.64
C SER A 8 -0.16 -16.14 -14.54
N LEU A 9 0.63 -17.22 -14.50
CA LEU A 9 1.73 -17.35 -13.54
C LEU A 9 2.73 -16.18 -13.64
N THR A 10 2.93 -15.67 -14.86
CA THR A 10 3.78 -14.50 -15.13
C THR A 10 3.21 -13.23 -14.49
N GLU A 11 1.90 -12.97 -14.64
CA GLU A 11 1.26 -11.80 -14.02
C GLU A 11 1.22 -11.91 -12.49
N ARG A 12 1.07 -13.13 -11.94
CA ARG A 12 1.19 -13.36 -10.48
C ARG A 12 2.58 -13.00 -9.96
N ARG A 13 3.63 -13.54 -10.56
CA ARG A 13 5.02 -13.24 -10.17
C ARG A 13 5.36 -11.76 -10.30
N LYS A 14 4.83 -11.12 -11.35
CA LYS A 14 4.99 -9.68 -11.57
C LYS A 14 4.33 -8.86 -10.46
N ASN A 15 3.13 -9.25 -10.02
CA ASN A 15 2.42 -8.62 -8.90
C ASN A 15 3.11 -8.85 -7.56
N GLU A 16 3.61 -10.07 -7.30
CA GLU A 16 4.41 -10.38 -6.11
C GLU A 16 5.66 -9.50 -6.04
N THR A 17 6.43 -9.43 -7.13
CA THR A 17 7.61 -8.55 -7.21
C THR A 17 7.24 -7.08 -6.97
N ARG A 18 6.12 -6.63 -7.54
CA ARG A 18 5.62 -5.25 -7.36
C ARG A 18 5.28 -4.95 -5.90
N LEU A 19 4.68 -5.91 -5.18
CA LEU A 19 4.35 -5.77 -3.76
C LEU A 19 5.59 -5.79 -2.87
N ASP A 20 6.57 -6.65 -3.16
CA ASP A 20 7.80 -6.72 -2.36
C ASP A 20 8.62 -5.43 -2.45
N ILE A 21 8.73 -4.85 -3.65
CA ILE A 21 9.35 -3.54 -3.82
C ILE A 21 8.58 -2.47 -3.03
N ALA A 22 7.24 -2.50 -3.05
CA ALA A 22 6.41 -1.53 -2.35
C ALA A 22 6.57 -1.60 -0.82
N ARG A 23 6.60 -2.81 -0.24
CA ARG A 23 6.85 -3.02 1.19
C ARG A 23 8.24 -2.54 1.59
N THR A 24 9.24 -2.85 0.78
CA THR A 24 10.62 -2.39 1.00
C THR A 24 10.73 -0.88 0.97
N ALA A 25 10.06 -0.22 0.01
CA ALA A 25 10.02 1.22 -0.06
C ALA A 25 9.36 1.85 1.17
N ALA A 26 8.23 1.28 1.61
CA ALA A 26 7.55 1.74 2.81
C ALA A 26 8.45 1.63 4.06
N ALA A 27 9.19 0.52 4.19
CA ALA A 27 10.14 0.32 5.28
C ALA A 27 11.23 1.38 5.33
N LEU A 28 11.87 1.66 4.20
CA LEU A 28 12.90 2.70 4.13
C LEU A 28 12.32 4.10 4.34
N PHE A 29 11.13 4.39 3.83
CA PHE A 29 10.49 5.69 4.07
C PHE A 29 10.17 5.92 5.55
N VAL A 30 9.76 4.89 6.28
CA VAL A 30 9.49 5.01 7.72
C VAL A 30 10.79 5.09 8.53
N ALA A 31 11.81 4.31 8.16
CA ALA A 31 13.09 4.28 8.88
C ALA A 31 13.92 5.55 8.66
N ASP A 32 14.10 5.93 7.39
CA ASP A 32 15.08 6.95 6.98
C ASP A 32 14.41 8.25 6.49
N GLY A 33 13.11 8.22 6.26
CA GLY A 33 12.36 9.33 5.68
C GLY A 33 12.37 9.35 4.16
N LEU A 34 11.32 9.93 3.58
CA LEU A 34 11.11 9.99 2.13
C LEU A 34 12.25 10.71 1.39
N ARG A 35 12.77 11.81 1.94
CA ARG A 35 13.80 12.62 1.28
C ARG A 35 15.16 11.91 1.26
N ALA A 36 15.52 11.22 2.33
CA ALA A 36 16.81 10.54 2.47
C ALA A 36 16.87 9.25 1.63
N THR A 37 15.74 8.60 1.41
CA THR A 37 15.65 7.36 0.63
C THR A 37 15.74 7.64 -0.88
N ARG A 38 16.62 6.93 -1.61
CA ARG A 38 16.70 6.98 -3.09
C ARG A 38 16.09 5.73 -3.71
N ALA A 39 15.70 5.80 -4.99
CA ALA A 39 15.15 4.65 -5.72
C ALA A 39 16.16 3.49 -5.78
N GLU A 40 17.45 3.80 -5.85
CA GLU A 40 18.53 2.82 -5.86
C GLU A 40 18.69 2.11 -4.52
N ASP A 41 18.37 2.75 -3.41
CA ASP A 41 18.41 2.14 -2.08
C ASP A 41 17.25 1.16 -1.91
N ILE A 42 16.06 1.53 -2.39
CA ILE A 42 14.90 0.64 -2.46
C ILE A 42 15.20 -0.57 -3.35
N ALA A 43 15.75 -0.35 -4.54
CA ALA A 43 16.10 -1.43 -5.47
C ALA A 43 17.10 -2.41 -4.83
N ARG A 44 18.15 -1.88 -4.18
CA ARG A 44 19.16 -2.67 -3.48
C ARG A 44 18.55 -3.48 -2.34
N ALA A 45 17.72 -2.87 -1.50
CA ALA A 45 17.06 -3.53 -0.38
C ALA A 45 16.06 -4.61 -0.85
N ALA A 46 15.38 -4.38 -1.98
CA ALA A 46 14.44 -5.33 -2.57
C ALA A 46 15.13 -6.44 -3.40
N GLY A 47 16.47 -6.44 -3.49
CA GLY A 47 17.22 -7.45 -4.25
C GLY A 47 17.04 -7.35 -5.77
N VAL A 48 16.72 -6.16 -6.30
CA VAL A 48 16.51 -5.94 -7.74
C VAL A 48 17.48 -4.90 -8.30
N ALA A 49 17.78 -5.00 -9.60
CA ALA A 49 18.57 -3.97 -10.28
C ALA A 49 17.78 -2.65 -10.37
N PRO A 50 18.43 -1.46 -10.36
CA PRO A 50 17.75 -0.17 -10.52
C PRO A 50 16.90 -0.09 -11.79
N ARG A 51 17.39 -0.64 -12.91
CA ARG A 51 16.61 -0.74 -14.15
C ARG A 51 15.32 -1.55 -13.99
N THR A 52 15.34 -2.59 -13.15
CA THR A 52 14.14 -3.38 -12.84
C THR A 52 13.18 -2.56 -11.98
N PHE A 53 13.65 -1.81 -10.98
CA PHE A 53 12.81 -0.89 -10.21
C PHE A 53 12.05 0.09 -11.12
N TYR A 54 12.79 0.79 -11.99
CA TYR A 54 12.20 1.78 -12.91
C TYR A 54 11.25 1.18 -13.95
N ARG A 55 11.34 -0.13 -14.21
CA ARG A 55 10.36 -0.85 -15.04
C ARG A 55 9.00 -0.97 -14.35
N TYR A 56 8.96 -1.03 -13.02
CA TYR A 56 7.71 -1.11 -12.24
C TYR A 56 7.19 0.25 -11.80
N PHE A 57 8.09 1.17 -11.45
CA PHE A 57 7.76 2.44 -10.81
C PHE A 57 8.60 3.58 -11.41
N PRO A 58 7.96 4.60 -12.00
CA PRO A 58 8.65 5.78 -12.52
C PRO A 58 9.41 6.56 -11.44
N THR A 59 8.87 6.61 -10.22
CA THR A 59 9.43 7.35 -9.09
C THR A 59 9.46 6.50 -7.82
N LYS A 60 10.25 6.93 -6.81
CA LYS A 60 10.27 6.26 -5.50
C LYS A 60 8.93 6.42 -4.79
N GLU A 61 8.28 7.56 -4.94
CA GLU A 61 6.98 7.87 -4.35
C GLU A 61 5.88 6.95 -4.90
N GLU A 62 5.87 6.68 -6.20
CA GLU A 62 4.90 5.76 -6.82
C GLU A 62 5.09 4.30 -6.41
N SER A 63 6.24 3.93 -5.85
CA SER A 63 6.50 2.56 -5.43
C SER A 63 5.60 2.07 -4.31
N VAL A 64 5.01 2.98 -3.52
CA VAL A 64 4.07 2.62 -2.45
C VAL A 64 2.59 2.63 -2.89
N ALA A 65 2.28 3.01 -4.13
CA ALA A 65 0.93 3.00 -4.66
C ALA A 65 0.20 1.64 -4.51
N PRO A 66 0.85 0.47 -4.70
CA PRO A 66 0.21 -0.82 -4.48
C PRO A 66 -0.28 -1.02 -3.03
N LEU A 67 0.43 -0.48 -2.05
CA LEU A 67 0.03 -0.56 -0.65
C LEU A 67 -1.18 0.34 -0.40
N PHE A 68 -1.17 1.57 -0.92
CA PHE A 68 -2.33 2.45 -0.82
C PHE A 68 -3.59 1.85 -1.45
N ALA A 69 -3.47 1.22 -2.62
CA ALA A 69 -4.59 0.53 -3.25
C ALA A 69 -5.11 -0.64 -2.39
N ALA A 70 -4.22 -1.45 -1.83
CA ALA A 70 -4.60 -2.54 -0.93
C ALA A 70 -5.30 -2.03 0.33
N GLY A 71 -4.79 -0.96 0.94
CA GLY A 71 -5.40 -0.30 2.09
C GLY A 71 -6.78 0.28 1.78
N ALA A 72 -6.93 0.95 0.64
CA ALA A 72 -8.21 1.48 0.18
C ALA A 72 -9.26 0.38 -0.04
N GLN A 73 -8.85 -0.75 -0.63
CA GLN A 73 -9.74 -1.90 -0.82
C GLN A 73 -10.18 -2.50 0.52
N GLN A 74 -9.25 -2.66 1.47
CA GLN A 74 -9.56 -3.15 2.82
C GLN A 74 -10.49 -2.21 3.57
N TRP A 75 -10.27 -0.90 3.46
CA TRP A 75 -11.14 0.10 4.07
C TRP A 75 -12.55 0.09 3.45
N ALA A 76 -12.64 0.01 2.13
CA ALA A 76 -13.93 -0.12 1.44
C ALA A 76 -14.68 -1.39 1.88
N GLU A 77 -13.97 -2.49 2.09
CA GLU A 77 -14.56 -3.73 2.59
C GLU A 77 -15.04 -3.59 4.04
N ALA A 78 -14.25 -2.96 4.91
CA ALA A 78 -14.65 -2.69 6.29
C ALA A 78 -15.91 -1.80 6.37
N VAL A 79 -16.04 -0.82 5.46
CA VAL A 79 -17.27 -0.01 5.35
C VAL A 79 -18.45 -0.85 4.86
N ARG A 80 -18.25 -1.73 3.88
CA ARG A 80 -19.30 -2.64 3.39
C ARG A 80 -19.75 -3.66 4.44
N ALA A 81 -18.83 -4.11 5.28
CA ALA A 81 -19.10 -5.07 6.34
C ALA A 81 -19.65 -4.43 7.63
N ALA A 82 -19.73 -3.09 7.68
CA ALA A 82 -20.27 -2.40 8.84
C ALA A 82 -21.74 -2.77 9.10
N PRO A 83 -22.18 -2.83 10.36
CA PRO A 83 -23.58 -3.13 10.70
C PRO A 83 -24.55 -2.20 9.96
N ALA A 84 -25.58 -2.78 9.35
CA ALA A 84 -26.52 -2.06 8.48
C ALA A 84 -27.36 -1.02 9.24
N GLU A 85 -27.41 -1.12 10.56
CA GLU A 85 -28.11 -0.19 11.45
C GLU A 85 -27.32 1.10 11.67
N LEU A 86 -26.03 1.14 11.32
CA LEU A 86 -25.21 2.33 11.47
C LEU A 86 -25.56 3.38 10.43
N SER A 87 -25.54 4.64 10.87
CA SER A 87 -25.51 5.78 9.95
C SER A 87 -24.22 5.75 9.12
N VAL A 88 -24.22 6.37 7.93
CA VAL A 88 -23.01 6.45 7.08
C VAL A 88 -21.79 7.02 7.84
N PRO A 89 -21.90 8.14 8.60
CA PRO A 89 -20.79 8.61 9.43
C PRO A 89 -20.32 7.59 10.47
N ASP A 90 -21.22 6.81 11.08
CA ASP A 90 -20.86 5.82 12.10
C ASP A 90 -20.24 4.56 11.50
N ALA A 91 -20.69 4.14 10.31
CA ALA A 91 -20.06 3.07 9.53
C ALA A 91 -18.62 3.44 9.14
N LEU A 92 -18.38 4.70 8.74
CA LEU A 92 -17.02 5.19 8.46
C LEU A 92 -16.15 5.19 9.72
N ARG A 93 -16.67 5.66 10.87
CA ARG A 93 -15.95 5.62 12.17
C ARG A 93 -15.70 4.19 12.64
N HIS A 94 -16.59 3.26 12.35
CA HIS A 94 -16.45 1.84 12.65
C HIS A 94 -15.32 1.23 11.81
N ALA A 95 -15.36 1.43 10.50
CA ALA A 95 -14.31 0.97 9.58
C ALA A 95 -12.91 1.53 9.93
N VAL A 96 -12.83 2.81 10.33
CA VAL A 96 -11.58 3.41 10.81
C VAL A 96 -11.09 2.76 12.10
N ARG A 97 -11.99 2.45 13.05
CA ARG A 97 -11.62 1.79 14.31
C ARG A 97 -11.14 0.35 14.08
N GLU A 98 -11.79 -0.40 13.21
CA GLU A 98 -11.34 -1.74 12.82
C GLU A 98 -9.98 -1.68 12.12
N ALA A 99 -9.80 -0.75 11.17
CA ALA A 99 -8.54 -0.59 10.44
C ALA A 99 -7.37 -0.10 11.33
N LEU A 100 -7.64 0.70 12.37
CA LEU A 100 -6.61 1.23 13.28
C LEU A 100 -6.42 0.39 14.54
N GLY A 101 -7.40 -0.44 14.91
CA GLY A 101 -7.42 -1.28 16.12
C GLY A 101 -7.08 -2.75 15.90
N ALA A 102 -6.89 -3.18 14.65
CA ALA A 102 -6.51 -4.56 14.32
C ALA A 102 -5.06 -4.87 14.73
N GLU A 103 -4.85 -5.20 16.00
CA GLU A 103 -3.74 -6.08 16.43
C GLU A 103 -4.06 -7.53 16.01
N THR A 104 -4.03 -7.84 14.71
CA THR A 104 -4.29 -9.21 14.22
C THR A 104 -3.14 -9.75 13.38
N ALA A 105 -2.31 -10.57 14.03
CA ALA A 105 -0.97 -11.12 13.71
C ALA A 105 -0.68 -11.76 12.32
N GLY A 106 -1.43 -11.45 11.27
CA GLY A 106 -1.14 -11.94 9.90
C GLY A 106 -1.50 -10.99 8.74
N ALA A 107 -2.48 -10.09 8.95
CA ALA A 107 -2.79 -8.99 8.01
C ALA A 107 -1.98 -7.70 8.32
N VAL A 108 -1.19 -7.75 9.40
CA VAL A 108 -0.53 -6.62 10.08
C VAL A 108 0.45 -5.88 9.19
N GLU A 109 1.27 -6.59 8.40
CA GLU A 109 2.41 -5.94 7.76
C GLU A 109 1.96 -4.92 6.70
N SER A 110 1.02 -5.29 5.83
CA SER A 110 0.49 -4.38 4.80
C SER A 110 -0.30 -3.22 5.39
N LEU A 111 -1.12 -3.46 6.43
CA LEU A 111 -1.95 -2.43 7.07
C LEU A 111 -1.12 -1.45 7.91
N GLU A 112 -0.07 -1.92 8.59
CA GLU A 112 0.85 -1.05 9.32
C GLU A 112 1.66 -0.16 8.39
N TRP A 113 2.13 -0.70 7.25
CA TRP A 113 2.78 0.11 6.24
C TRP A 113 1.82 1.15 5.66
N VAL A 114 0.59 0.76 5.32
CA VAL A 114 -0.45 1.68 4.82
C VAL A 114 -0.75 2.79 5.84
N ARG A 115 -0.94 2.45 7.12
CA ARG A 115 -1.18 3.42 8.20
C ARG A 115 -0.01 4.39 8.35
N SER A 116 1.22 3.87 8.34
CA SER A 116 2.43 4.69 8.47
C SER A 116 2.58 5.64 7.27
N LEU A 117 2.32 5.15 6.07
CA LEU A 117 2.36 5.95 4.84
C LEU A 117 1.22 6.98 4.76
N LEU A 118 0.02 6.66 5.25
CA LEU A 118 -1.09 7.62 5.37
C LEU A 118 -0.74 8.75 6.32
N ARG A 119 -0.09 8.46 7.46
CA ARG A 119 0.38 9.50 8.37
C ARG A 119 1.45 10.38 7.69
N MET A 120 2.37 9.77 6.94
CA MET A 120 3.39 10.51 6.20
C MET A 120 2.83 11.33 5.02
N SER A 121 1.72 10.90 4.40
CA SER A 121 1.10 11.64 3.30
C SER A 121 0.45 12.94 3.76
N VAL A 122 -0.02 13.03 5.02
CA VAL A 122 -0.47 14.31 5.60
C VAL A 122 0.64 15.37 5.57
N GLU A 123 1.89 14.96 5.71
CA GLU A 123 3.05 15.87 5.77
C GLU A 123 3.78 16.04 4.42
N SER A 124 3.56 15.14 3.45
CA SER A 124 4.26 15.14 2.16
C SER A 124 3.31 15.31 0.96
N ALA A 125 3.44 16.43 0.24
CA ALA A 125 2.69 16.67 -1.00
C ALA A 125 2.98 15.62 -2.08
N ALA A 126 4.20 15.08 -2.12
CA ALA A 126 4.59 14.08 -3.11
C ALA A 126 3.89 12.73 -2.86
N LEU A 127 3.71 12.34 -1.59
CA LEU A 127 2.93 11.13 -1.25
C LEU A 127 1.44 11.35 -1.42
N ARG A 128 0.91 12.57 -1.23
CA ARG A 128 -0.50 12.87 -1.55
C ARG A 128 -0.79 12.77 -3.04
N ALA A 129 0.16 13.16 -3.89
CA ALA A 129 -0.02 13.08 -5.34
C ALA A 129 -0.19 11.63 -5.84
N VAL A 130 0.28 10.63 -5.09
CA VAL A 130 0.06 9.21 -5.41
C VAL A 130 -1.41 8.81 -5.28
N TRP A 131 -2.20 9.58 -4.52
CA TRP A 131 -3.64 9.37 -4.32
C TRP A 131 -4.53 10.18 -5.27
N ALA A 132 -3.96 11.10 -6.07
CA ALA A 132 -4.69 12.00 -6.97
C ALA A 132 -4.94 11.37 -8.34
#